data_AF-A0A2E4E085-F1
#
_entry.id   AF-A0A2E4E085-F1
#
_cell.length_a   1.000
_cell.length_b   1.000
_cell.length_c   1.000
_cell.angle_alpha   90.00
_cell.angle_beta   90.00
_cell.angle_gamma   90.00
#
_symmetry.space_group_name_H-M   'P 1'
#
loop_
_entity.id
_entity.type
_entity.pdbx_description
1 polymer ?
#
loop_
_entity_poly.entity_id
_entity_poly.type
_entity_poly.pdbx_seq_one_letter_code
_entity_poly.pdbx_strand_id
1 'polypeptide(L)'
;MSLVGPRPLLMEYLPLYSKKQMIRHKIKPGITGWAQINGRNTISWEQKFKLDIWYVQNQSFWIDIKIIFITIFKVLKQEGINQNNNNTMEKFKGN
;
A
#
# COMPACT_ATOMS: atom_id res chain seq x y z
N MET A 1 -13.18 -0.68 7.51
CA MET A 1 -11.85 -0.13 7.19
C MET A 1 -11.01 -0.08 8.47
N SER A 2 -9.69 -0.15 8.34
CA SER A 2 -8.71 -0.03 9.43
C SER A 2 -7.94 1.29 9.30
N LEU A 3 -7.23 1.73 10.35
CA LEU A 3 -6.29 2.85 10.26
C LEU A 3 -5.06 2.44 9.43
N VAL A 4 -4.53 1.25 9.72
CA VAL A 4 -3.37 0.66 9.07
C VAL A 4 -3.78 -0.59 8.28
N GLY A 5 -3.36 -0.66 7.03
CA GLY A 5 -3.68 -1.78 6.14
C GLY A 5 -3.39 -1.50 4.65
N PRO A 6 -3.47 -2.54 3.80
CA PRO A 6 -3.34 -2.41 2.35
C PRO A 6 -4.35 -1.40 1.80
N ARG A 7 -3.92 -0.58 0.84
CA ARG A 7 -4.81 0.41 0.22
C ARG A 7 -5.92 -0.29 -0.57
N PRO A 8 -7.21 0.12 -0.46
CA PRO A 8 -8.25 -0.42 -1.31
C PRO A 8 -7.92 -0.09 -2.77
N LEU A 9 -8.07 -1.09 -3.64
CA LEU A 9 -7.87 -0.96 -5.08
C LEU A 9 -9.21 -1.16 -5.80
N LEU A 10 -9.24 -0.80 -7.09
CA LEU A 10 -10.44 -0.89 -7.92
C LEU A 10 -10.90 -2.35 -8.02
N MET A 11 -12.22 -2.58 -8.00
CA MET A 11 -12.79 -3.92 -8.12
C MET A 11 -12.42 -4.59 -9.46
N GLU A 12 -12.14 -3.80 -10.50
CA GLU A 12 -11.68 -4.29 -11.82
C GLU A 12 -10.37 -5.10 -11.75
N TYR A 13 -9.60 -4.98 -10.66
CA TYR A 13 -8.36 -5.72 -10.46
C TYR A 13 -8.55 -7.09 -9.81
N LEU A 14 -9.73 -7.39 -9.27
CA LEU A 14 -10.02 -8.70 -8.66
C LEU A 14 -9.69 -9.89 -9.58
N PRO A 15 -10.08 -9.93 -10.86
CA PRO A 15 -9.73 -11.04 -11.75
C PRO A 15 -8.26 -11.08 -12.15
N LEU A 16 -7.52 -9.99 -11.94
CA LEU A 16 -6.12 -9.85 -12.32
C LEU A 16 -5.15 -10.33 -11.22
N TYR A 17 -5.67 -10.68 -10.04
CA TYR A 17 -4.83 -11.11 -8.92
C TYR A 17 -4.40 -12.57 -9.04
N SER A 18 -3.12 -12.81 -8.78
CA SER A 18 -2.65 -14.16 -8.46
C SER A 18 -3.14 -14.61 -7.07
N LYS A 19 -3.13 -15.92 -6.81
CA LYS A 19 -3.47 -16.51 -5.50
C LYS A 19 -2.68 -15.88 -4.33
N LYS A 20 -1.42 -15.47 -4.57
CA LYS A 20 -0.58 -14.78 -3.58
C LYS A 20 -1.05 -13.35 -3.33
N GLN A 21 -1.37 -12.60 -4.39
CA GLN A 21 -1.84 -11.23 -4.27
C GLN A 21 -3.20 -11.14 -3.56
N MET A 22 -4.06 -12.14 -3.72
CA MET A 22 -5.34 -12.23 -3.00
C MET A 22 -5.19 -12.23 -1.47
N ILE A 23 -4.03 -12.64 -0.93
CA ILE A 23 -3.75 -12.64 0.52
C ILE A 23 -3.93 -11.25 1.14
N ARG A 24 -3.72 -10.17 0.37
CA ARG A 24 -3.92 -8.79 0.83
C ARG A 24 -5.35 -8.51 1.33
N HIS A 25 -6.33 -9.26 0.86
CA HIS A 25 -7.74 -9.11 1.24
C HIS A 25 -8.10 -9.83 2.55
N LYS A 26 -7.16 -10.55 3.19
CA LYS A 26 -7.40 -11.21 4.48
C LYS A 26 -7.61 -10.23 5.64
N ILE A 27 -7.14 -8.99 5.49
CA ILE A 27 -7.25 -7.95 6.50
C ILE A 27 -8.01 -6.74 5.95
N LYS A 28 -8.60 -5.95 6.85
CA LYS A 28 -9.37 -4.77 6.47
C LYS A 28 -8.44 -3.74 5.81
N PRO A 29 -8.87 -3.10 4.70
CA PRO A 29 -8.06 -2.08 4.04
C PRO A 29 -7.85 -0.87 4.94
N GLY A 30 -6.69 -0.22 4.79
CA GLY A 30 -6.21 0.88 5.64
C GLY A 30 -6.16 2.24 4.95
N ILE A 31 -6.19 3.30 5.76
CA ILE A 31 -5.89 4.67 5.28
C ILE A 31 -4.40 4.78 4.94
N THR A 32 -3.55 4.34 5.87
CA THR A 32 -2.10 4.17 5.66
C THR A 32 -1.72 2.70 5.70
N GLY A 33 -0.49 2.37 5.31
CA GLY A 33 -0.02 1.00 5.23
C GLY A 33 1.44 0.91 4.84
N TRP A 34 1.97 -0.31 4.87
CA TRP A 34 3.38 -0.57 4.65
C TRP A 34 3.86 -0.14 3.25
N ALA A 35 3.07 -0.38 2.21
CA ALA A 35 3.37 0.10 0.87
C ALA A 35 3.32 1.64 0.76
N GLN A 36 2.39 2.29 1.48
CA GLN A 36 2.28 3.76 1.51
C GLN A 36 3.51 4.41 2.16
N ILE A 37 4.12 3.81 3.17
CA ILE A 37 5.32 4.39 3.80
C ILE A 37 6.61 4.06 3.05
N ASN A 38 6.67 2.98 2.26
CA ASN A 38 7.89 2.54 1.58
C ASN A 38 8.03 3.01 0.11
N GLY A 39 7.05 3.71 -0.45
CA GLY A 39 7.18 4.24 -1.82
C GLY A 39 5.96 4.93 -2.42
N ARG A 40 4.75 4.68 -1.91
CA ARG A 40 3.49 5.22 -2.48
C ARG A 40 3.35 4.92 -3.98
N ASN A 41 3.65 5.90 -4.83
CA ASN A 41 3.50 5.85 -6.29
C ASN A 41 4.84 5.64 -7.02
N THR A 42 5.98 5.64 -6.30
CA THR A 42 7.31 5.46 -6.92
C THR A 42 7.72 4.00 -7.09
N ILE A 43 6.94 3.07 -6.53
CA ILE A 43 7.20 1.63 -6.55
C ILE A 43 6.31 0.93 -7.58
N SER A 44 6.81 -0.15 -8.17
CA SER A 44 6.04 -0.95 -9.13
C SER A 44 4.85 -1.65 -8.48
N TRP A 45 3.88 -2.11 -9.28
CA TRP A 45 2.75 -2.91 -8.79
C TRP A 45 3.21 -4.16 -8.05
N GLU A 46 4.20 -4.87 -8.58
CA GLU A 46 4.75 -6.07 -7.96
C GLU A 46 5.33 -5.77 -6.57
N GLN A 47 6.15 -4.71 -6.45
CA GLN A 47 6.71 -4.27 -5.18
C GLN A 47 5.62 -3.88 -4.18
N LYS A 48 4.60 -3.15 -4.65
CA LYS A 48 3.44 -2.76 -3.84
C LYS A 48 2.70 -3.97 -3.28
N PHE A 49 2.44 -4.99 -4.11
CA PHE A 49 1.80 -6.22 -3.65
C PHE A 49 2.68 -7.02 -2.71
N LYS A 50 3.99 -7.09 -2.97
CA LYS A 50 4.94 -7.76 -2.06
C LYS A 50 4.94 -7.12 -0.68
N LEU A 51 4.90 -5.79 -0.61
CA LEU A 51 4.81 -5.03 0.64
C LEU A 51 3.46 -5.21 1.34
N ASP A 52 2.35 -5.21 0.59
CA ASP A 52 1.02 -5.49 1.13
C ASP A 52 0.94 -6.90 1.74
N ILE A 53 1.43 -7.93 1.02
CA ILE A 53 1.46 -9.32 1.49
C ILE A 53 2.35 -9.45 2.72
N TRP A 54 3.53 -8.83 2.70
CA TRP A 54 4.45 -8.84 3.84
C TRP A 54 3.78 -8.26 5.08
N TYR A 55 3.06 -7.14 4.94
CA TYR A 55 2.33 -6.53 6.04
C TYR A 55 1.24 -7.46 6.58
N VAL A 56 0.44 -8.10 5.70
CA VAL A 56 -0.60 -9.06 6.12
C VAL A 56 0.02 -10.22 6.93
N GLN A 57 1.20 -10.69 6.53
CA GLN A 57 1.87 -11.81 7.17
C GLN A 57 2.56 -11.46 8.49
N ASN A 58 3.05 -10.22 8.62
CA ASN A 58 3.87 -9.78 9.76
C ASN A 58 3.12 -8.83 10.69
N GLN A 59 1.81 -8.63 10.50
CA GLN A 59 1.03 -7.63 11.23
C GLN A 59 1.22 -7.78 12.74
N SER A 60 1.67 -6.70 13.37
CA SER A 60 1.83 -6.61 14.82
C SER A 60 1.58 -5.17 15.27
N PHE A 61 1.20 -5.02 16.54
CA PHE A 61 0.93 -3.72 17.14
C PHE A 61 2.09 -2.72 16.98
N TRP A 62 3.34 -3.20 17.12
CA TRP A 62 4.54 -2.38 16.95
C TRP A 62 4.75 -1.91 15.50
N ILE A 63 4.41 -2.75 14.52
CA ILE A 63 4.49 -2.37 13.10
C ILE A 63 3.43 -1.31 12.78
N ASP A 64 2.23 -1.45 13.33
CA ASP A 64 1.16 -0.47 13.12
C ASP A 64 1.56 0.90 13.69
N ILE A 65 2.12 0.94 14.90
CA ILE A 65 2.68 2.16 15.49
C ILE A 65 3.77 2.76 14.60
N LYS A 66 4.72 1.94 14.13
CA LYS A 66 5.80 2.38 13.25
C LYS A 66 5.25 2.99 11.95
N ILE A 67 4.23 2.37 11.35
CA ILE A 67 3.59 2.89 10.13
C ILE A 67 2.96 4.25 10.41
N ILE A 68 2.24 4.40 11.52
CA ILE A 68 1.59 5.67 11.89
C ILE A 68 2.65 6.77 12.09
N PHE A 69 3.72 6.51 12.84
CA PHE A 69 4.79 7.49 13.06
C PHE A 69 5.46 7.94 11.76
N ILE A 70 5.82 6.98 10.90
CA ILE A 70 6.44 7.30 9.60
C ILE A 70 5.44 8.06 8.72
N THR A 71 4.16 7.72 8.78
CA THR A 71 3.10 8.43 8.04
C THR A 71 3.02 9.89 8.48
N ILE A 72 2.98 10.16 9.78
CA ILE A 72 2.96 11.53 10.33
C ILE A 72 4.19 12.31 9.86
N PHE A 73 5.38 11.72 9.98
CA PHE A 73 6.62 12.38 9.57
C PHE A 73 6.64 12.71 8.07
N LYS A 74 6.18 11.78 7.21
CA LYS A 74 6.09 12.02 5.77
C LYS A 74 5.07 13.10 5.41
N VAL A 75 3.95 13.18 6.13
CA VAL A 75 2.94 14.23 5.93
C VAL A 75 3.50 15.59 6.35
N LEU A 76 4.18 15.68 7.50
CA LEU A 76 4.80 16.92 7.97
C LEU A 76 5.90 17.42 7.02
N LYS A 77 6.72 16.52 6.48
CA LYS A 77 7.77 16.86 5.51
C LYS A 77 7.26 17.13 4.09
N GLN A 78 5.97 16.94 3.83
CA GLN A 78 5.40 16.95 2.47
C GLN A 78 6.12 16.01 1.49
N GLU A 79 6.78 14.97 2.02
CA GLU A 79 7.56 14.03 1.22
C GLU A 79 6.63 13.18 0.35
N GLY A 80 6.81 13.28 -0.96
CA GLY A 80 5.99 12.60 -1.96
C GLY A 80 4.77 13.39 -2.43
N ILE A 81 4.63 14.67 -2.08
CA ILE A 81 3.74 15.61 -2.77
C ILE A 81 4.50 16.17 -3.99
N ASN A 82 4.76 15.33 -4.99
CA ASN A 82 5.28 15.81 -6.27
C ASN A 82 4.12 16.37 -7.08
N GLN A 83 4.03 17.71 -7.17
CA GLN A 83 3.16 18.43 -8.10
C GLN A 83 3.71 18.43 -9.55
N ASN A 84 4.88 17.84 -9.81
CA ASN A 84 5.64 18.09 -11.04
C ASN A 84 5.68 16.98 -12.10
N ASN A 85 4.84 15.94 -12.03
CA ASN A 85 4.59 15.08 -13.20
C ASN A 85 3.32 14.24 -12.98
N ASN A 86 2.48 14.14 -14.03
CA ASN A 86 1.24 13.37 -14.14
C ASN A 86 1.45 11.84 -14.02
N ASN A 87 2.30 11.36 -13.11
CA ASN A 87 2.60 9.94 -12.94
C ASN A 87 1.63 9.32 -11.93
N THR A 88 0.33 9.35 -12.24
CA THR A 88 -0.57 8.31 -11.76
C THR A 88 0.01 6.96 -12.16
N MET A 89 0.16 6.02 -11.21
CA MET A 89 0.56 4.65 -11.54
C MET A 89 -0.31 4.13 -12.68
N GLU A 90 0.29 3.52 -13.70
CA GLU A 90 -0.45 2.88 -14.77
C GLU A 90 -1.45 1.86 -14.21
N LYS A 91 -2.56 1.65 -14.93
CA LYS A 91 -3.55 0.64 -14.53
C LYS A 91 -2.88 -0.72 -14.38
N PHE A 92 -3.23 -1.43 -13.31
CA PHE A 92 -2.75 -2.79 -13.11
C PHE A 92 -3.32 -3.69 -14.22
N LYS A 93 -2.45 -4.38 -14.96
CA LYS A 93 -2.81 -5.26 -16.09
C LYS A 93 -2.76 -6.76 -15.75
N GLY A 94 -2.60 -7.12 -14.48
CA GLY A 94 -2.38 -8.51 -14.07
C GLY A 94 -0.90 -8.90 -14.14
N ASN A 95 -0.61 -10.08 -13.60
CA ASN A 95 0.73 -10.67 -13.57
C ASN A 95 0.62 -12.20 -13.63
#